data_AF-A0A0R0LS74-F1
#
_entry.id   AF-A0A0R0LS74-F1
#
_cell.length_a   1.000
_cell.length_b   1.000
_cell.length_c   1.000
_cell.angle_alpha   90.00
_cell.angle_beta   90.00
_cell.angle_gamma   90.00
#
_symmetry.space_group_name_H-M   'P 1'
#
loop_
_entity.id
_entity.type
_entity.pdbx_description
1 polymer ?
#
loop_
_entity_poly.entity_id
_entity_poly.type
_entity_poly.pdbx_seq_one_letter_code
_entity_poly.pdbx_strand_id
1 'polypeptide(L)'
;MGMKIKDVKKQIFMIECSAGWEKFIPREKMAVPVSKSSEEILDWFYELDSEEKLPQTWQEFKEQFTQICVGISFRQLYKYRDETWSNYVKRLTEIAQYRKISEETVLHKLKKEKESTEIRLLIQSSDTSSKILTTRLEEWEDNFPNYSKTQDTKTTQSSP
;
A
#
# COMPACT_ATOMS: atom_id res chain seq x y z
N MET A 1 -10.68 3.62 6.40
CA MET A 1 -11.64 2.66 6.98
C MET A 1 -10.88 1.74 7.93
N GLY A 2 -11.46 1.24 9.02
CA GLY A 2 -10.75 0.36 9.97
C GLY A 2 -11.72 -0.56 10.71
N MET A 3 -12.25 -1.56 10.01
CA MET A 3 -13.05 -2.60 10.66
C MET A 3 -12.19 -3.37 11.67
N LYS A 4 -12.79 -3.91 12.73
CA LYS A 4 -12.06 -4.84 13.60
C LYS A 4 -11.80 -6.13 12.84
N ILE A 5 -10.62 -6.71 13.00
CA ILE A 5 -10.24 -7.98 12.35
C ILE A 5 -11.27 -9.10 12.57
N LYS A 6 -11.90 -9.15 13.75
CA LYS A 6 -12.94 -10.12 14.09
C LYS A 6 -14.18 -9.95 13.19
N ASP A 7 -14.55 -8.72 12.87
CA ASP A 7 -15.75 -8.43 12.08
C ASP A 7 -15.54 -8.78 10.61
N VAL A 8 -14.35 -8.49 10.07
CA VAL A 8 -13.96 -8.91 8.71
C VAL A 8 -13.96 -10.44 8.61
N LYS A 9 -13.34 -11.14 9.57
CA LYS A 9 -13.32 -12.61 9.62
C LYS A 9 -14.72 -13.22 9.69
N LYS A 10 -15.63 -12.62 10.47
CA LYS A 10 -17.04 -13.07 10.51
C LYS A 10 -17.73 -12.93 9.16
N GLN A 11 -17.54 -11.80 8.48
CA GLN A 11 -18.15 -11.61 7.16
C GLN A 11 -17.63 -12.61 6.13
N ILE A 12 -16.32 -12.83 6.10
CA ILE A 12 -15.69 -13.85 5.24
C ILE A 12 -16.28 -15.24 5.54
N PHE A 13 -16.38 -15.60 6.82
CA PHE A 13 -16.97 -16.87 7.23
C PHE A 13 -18.42 -17.04 6.74
N MET A 14 -19.25 -16.00 6.87
CA MET A 14 -20.62 -16.04 6.37
C MET A 14 -20.70 -16.22 4.84
N ILE A 15 -19.76 -15.64 4.10
CA ILE A 15 -19.65 -15.83 2.65
C ILE A 15 -19.28 -17.29 2.34
N GLU A 16 -18.30 -17.85 3.04
CA GLU A 16 -17.87 -19.25 2.88
C GLU A 16 -18.99 -20.26 3.20
N CYS A 17 -19.90 -19.93 4.11
CA CYS A 17 -21.07 -20.77 4.42
C CYS A 17 -22.21 -20.65 3.39
N SER A 18 -22.08 -19.82 2.36
CA SER A 18 -23.14 -19.64 1.36
C SER A 18 -23.32 -20.89 0.50
N ALA A 19 -24.57 -21.23 0.19
CA ALA A 19 -24.88 -22.39 -0.65
C ALA A 19 -24.17 -22.29 -2.01
N GLY A 20 -23.45 -23.34 -2.39
CA GLY A 20 -22.71 -23.39 -3.65
C GLY A 20 -21.30 -22.80 -3.62
N TRP A 21 -20.83 -22.30 -2.47
CA TRP A 21 -19.48 -21.73 -2.33
C TRP A 21 -18.36 -22.64 -2.85
N GLU A 22 -18.46 -23.94 -2.57
CA GLU A 22 -17.43 -24.91 -2.99
C GLU A 22 -17.31 -25.08 -4.51
N LYS A 23 -18.32 -24.66 -5.27
CA LYS A 23 -18.33 -24.78 -6.73
C LYS A 23 -17.61 -23.62 -7.44
N PHE A 24 -17.33 -22.53 -6.72
CA PHE A 24 -16.67 -21.36 -7.31
C PHE A 24 -15.19 -21.63 -7.58
N ILE A 25 -14.71 -21.15 -8.73
CA ILE A 25 -13.27 -21.09 -9.00
C ILE A 25 -12.61 -19.99 -8.13
N PRO A 26 -11.28 -20.01 -7.91
CA PRO A 26 -10.62 -19.06 -7.03
C PRO A 26 -10.95 -17.58 -7.33
N ARG A 27 -10.96 -17.19 -8.60
CA ARG A 27 -11.29 -15.82 -9.01
C ARG A 27 -12.72 -15.41 -8.65
N GLU A 28 -13.69 -16.31 -8.81
CA GLU A 28 -15.08 -16.08 -8.42
C GLU A 28 -15.20 -15.95 -6.90
N LYS A 29 -14.50 -16.80 -6.14
CA LYS A 29 -14.44 -16.70 -4.67
C LYS A 29 -13.94 -15.33 -4.23
N MET A 30 -12.95 -14.76 -4.91
CA MET A 30 -12.40 -13.42 -4.63
C MET A 30 -13.37 -12.29 -5.02
N ALA A 31 -14.08 -12.42 -6.15
CA ALA A 31 -15.00 -11.40 -6.63
C ALA A 31 -16.22 -11.20 -5.72
N VAL A 32 -16.72 -12.27 -5.07
CA VAL A 32 -17.90 -12.21 -4.19
C VAL A 32 -17.76 -11.19 -3.04
N PRO A 33 -16.74 -11.23 -2.17
CA PRO A 33 -16.56 -10.21 -1.14
C PRO A 33 -16.22 -8.83 -1.71
N VAL A 34 -15.40 -8.76 -2.77
CA VAL A 34 -14.98 -7.50 -3.38
C VAL A 34 -16.17 -6.73 -3.95
N SER A 35 -17.09 -7.40 -4.66
CA SER A 35 -18.29 -6.78 -5.23
C SER A 35 -19.23 -6.12 -4.22
N LYS A 36 -19.08 -6.46 -2.92
CA LYS A 36 -19.86 -5.92 -1.80
C LYS A 36 -19.07 -4.92 -0.96
N SER A 37 -17.86 -4.57 -1.39
CA SER A 37 -16.93 -3.71 -0.67
C SER A 37 -16.99 -2.27 -1.17
N SER A 38 -16.17 -1.39 -0.57
CA SER A 38 -16.03 0.01 -1.01
C SER A 38 -15.38 0.11 -2.39
N GLU A 39 -15.56 1.26 -3.05
CA GLU A 39 -14.91 1.61 -4.32
C GLU A 39 -13.38 1.47 -4.25
N GLU A 40 -12.75 1.90 -3.13
CA GLU A 40 -11.32 1.69 -2.88
C GLU A 40 -10.88 0.21 -2.99
N ILE A 41 -11.72 -0.73 -2.53
CA ILE A 41 -11.43 -2.16 -2.59
C ILE A 41 -11.69 -2.71 -3.99
N LEU A 42 -12.69 -2.18 -4.71
CA LEU A 42 -12.94 -2.52 -6.11
C LEU A 42 -11.75 -2.11 -6.99
N ASP A 43 -11.27 -0.88 -6.84
CA ASP A 43 -10.10 -0.36 -7.56
C ASP A 43 -8.85 -1.17 -7.25
N TRP A 44 -8.63 -1.50 -5.97
CA TRP A 44 -7.52 -2.36 -5.57
C TRP A 44 -7.56 -3.72 -6.26
N PHE A 45 -8.73 -4.36 -6.31
CA PHE A 45 -8.88 -5.67 -6.92
C PHE A 45 -8.67 -5.61 -8.44
N TYR A 46 -9.18 -4.56 -9.08
CA TYR A 46 -8.96 -4.29 -10.50
C TYR A 46 -7.48 -4.07 -10.82
N GLU A 47 -6.77 -3.25 -10.04
CA GLU A 47 -5.33 -3.03 -10.22
C GLU A 47 -4.54 -4.33 -10.11
N LEU A 48 -4.82 -5.18 -9.11
CA LEU A 48 -4.14 -6.47 -8.96
C LEU A 48 -4.36 -7.39 -10.17
N ASP A 49 -5.57 -7.45 -10.70
CA ASP A 49 -5.89 -8.26 -11.88
C ASP A 49 -5.20 -7.71 -13.13
N SER A 50 -5.20 -6.37 -13.30
CA SER A 50 -4.54 -5.70 -14.42
C SER A 50 -3.02 -5.87 -14.45
N GLU A 51 -2.41 -6.08 -13.28
CA GLU A 51 -0.97 -6.33 -13.11
C GLU A 51 -0.64 -7.84 -13.08
N GLU A 52 -1.61 -8.74 -13.31
CA GLU A 52 -1.45 -10.20 -13.20
C GLU A 52 -0.95 -10.67 -11.81
N LYS A 53 -1.31 -9.92 -10.76
CA LYS A 53 -0.88 -10.11 -9.36
C LYS A 53 -2.00 -10.56 -8.43
N LEU A 54 -3.09 -11.11 -8.96
CA LEU A 54 -4.12 -11.70 -8.11
C LEU A 54 -3.53 -12.86 -7.28
N PRO A 55 -3.94 -12.99 -6.00
CA PRO A 55 -3.54 -14.13 -5.18
C PRO A 55 -3.89 -15.45 -5.87
N GLN A 56 -3.02 -16.46 -5.76
CA GLN A 56 -3.27 -17.77 -6.40
C GLN A 56 -4.27 -18.60 -5.59
N THR A 57 -4.30 -18.39 -4.28
CA THR A 57 -5.17 -19.13 -3.38
C THR A 57 -6.19 -18.24 -2.68
N TRP A 58 -7.33 -18.83 -2.33
CA TRP A 58 -8.34 -18.17 -1.51
C TRP A 58 -7.79 -17.74 -0.14
N GLN A 59 -6.86 -18.52 0.43
CA GLN A 59 -6.27 -18.22 1.74
C GLN A 59 -5.38 -16.97 1.69
N GLU A 60 -4.54 -16.84 0.66
CA GLU A 60 -3.73 -15.62 0.43
C GLU A 60 -4.62 -14.40 0.22
N PHE A 61 -5.69 -14.55 -0.57
CA PHE A 61 -6.67 -13.48 -0.75
C PHE A 61 -7.29 -13.04 0.58
N LYS A 62 -7.75 -13.98 1.42
CA LYS A 62 -8.35 -13.65 2.72
C LYS A 62 -7.41 -12.82 3.59
N GLU A 63 -6.12 -13.15 3.58
CA GLU A 63 -5.11 -12.40 4.33
C GLU A 63 -4.97 -10.97 3.80
N GLN A 64 -4.76 -10.80 2.49
CA GLN A 64 -4.61 -9.47 1.87
C GLN A 64 -5.88 -8.62 2.02
N PHE A 65 -7.04 -9.19 1.72
CA PHE A 65 -8.34 -8.54 1.86
C PHE A 65 -8.58 -8.10 3.31
N THR A 66 -8.28 -8.96 4.29
CA THR A 66 -8.39 -8.60 5.70
C THR A 66 -7.48 -7.44 6.05
N GLN A 67 -6.22 -7.45 5.62
CA GLN A 67 -5.28 -6.36 5.88
C GLN A 67 -5.79 -5.01 5.35
N ILE A 68 -6.43 -5.01 4.18
CA ILE A 68 -7.02 -3.81 3.58
C ILE A 68 -8.24 -3.32 4.37
N CYS A 69 -9.18 -4.21 4.69
CA CYS A 69 -10.39 -3.84 5.43
C CYS A 69 -10.11 -3.30 6.84
N VAL A 70 -9.05 -3.77 7.48
CA VAL A 70 -8.65 -3.31 8.84
C VAL A 70 -7.67 -2.12 8.80
N GLY A 71 -7.29 -1.62 7.63
CA GLY A 71 -6.43 -0.44 7.51
C GLY A 71 -4.94 -0.68 7.76
N ILE A 72 -4.46 -1.94 7.71
CA ILE A 72 -3.05 -2.30 7.96
C ILE A 72 -2.34 -2.76 6.69
N SER A 73 -2.95 -2.58 5.52
CA SER A 73 -2.38 -2.96 4.23
C SER A 73 -1.08 -2.20 3.98
N PHE A 74 -0.12 -2.86 3.33
CA PHE A 74 1.12 -2.24 2.89
C PHE A 74 0.87 -0.98 2.04
N ARG A 75 -0.19 -0.98 1.22
CA ARG A 75 -0.57 0.14 0.36
C ARG A 75 -0.98 1.39 1.17
N GLN A 76 -1.57 1.18 2.34
CA GLN A 76 -2.06 2.23 3.25
C GLN A 76 -0.98 2.76 4.21
N LEU A 77 0.26 2.26 4.10
CA LEU A 77 1.39 2.83 4.83
C LEU A 77 1.79 4.14 4.17
N TYR A 78 1.54 5.26 4.82
CA TYR A 78 1.97 6.57 4.34
C TYR A 78 3.16 7.09 5.14
N LYS A 79 3.89 8.04 4.56
CA LYS A 79 4.92 8.80 5.27
C LYS A 79 4.27 9.62 6.38
N TYR A 80 4.83 9.62 7.59
CA TYR A 80 4.35 10.51 8.65
C TYR A 80 4.81 11.95 8.40
N ARG A 81 4.06 12.91 8.95
CA ARG A 81 4.36 14.35 8.80
C ARG A 81 5.80 14.68 9.20
N ASP A 82 6.18 14.23 10.40
CA ASP A 82 7.48 14.56 11.02
C ASP A 82 8.59 13.54 10.72
N GLU A 83 8.30 12.56 9.84
CA GLU A 83 9.27 11.56 9.41
C GLU A 83 10.09 12.10 8.23
N THR A 84 11.35 11.69 8.08
CA THR A 84 12.13 11.99 6.88
C THR A 84 11.77 11.04 5.73
N TRP A 85 12.09 11.37 4.49
CA TRP A 85 11.85 10.46 3.37
C TRP A 85 12.73 9.22 3.47
N SER A 86 13.99 9.37 3.89
CA SER A 86 14.89 8.23 4.15
C SER A 86 14.30 7.26 5.17
N ASN A 87 13.79 7.77 6.30
CA ASN A 87 13.18 6.95 7.36
C ASN A 87 11.88 6.30 6.90
N TYR A 88 11.06 7.01 6.11
CA TYR A 88 9.87 6.41 5.51
C TYR A 88 10.22 5.22 4.61
N VAL A 89 11.19 5.39 3.71
CA VAL A 89 11.63 4.31 2.80
C VAL A 89 12.21 3.13 3.58
N LYS A 90 13.02 3.37 4.62
CA LYS A 90 13.52 2.31 5.52
C LYS A 90 12.38 1.54 6.17
N ARG A 91 11.46 2.23 6.84
CA ARG A 91 10.30 1.63 7.52
C ARG A 91 9.44 0.83 6.54
N LEU A 92 9.20 1.37 5.34
CA LEU A 92 8.45 0.69 4.30
C LEU A 92 9.17 -0.60 3.86
N THR A 93 10.50 -0.54 3.69
CA THR A 93 11.33 -1.68 3.28
C THR A 93 11.40 -2.77 4.35
N GLU A 94 11.53 -2.42 5.63
CA GLU A 94 11.51 -3.36 6.75
C GLU A 94 10.16 -4.09 6.84
N ILE A 95 9.05 -3.36 6.70
CA ILE A 95 7.71 -3.96 6.68
C ILE A 95 7.56 -4.88 5.47
N ALA A 96 8.05 -4.47 4.29
CA ALA A 96 8.02 -5.28 3.09
C ALA A 96 8.79 -6.60 3.27
N GLN A 97 10.00 -6.55 3.84
CA GLN A 97 10.80 -7.74 4.15
C GLN A 97 10.08 -8.68 5.11
N TYR A 98 9.54 -8.16 6.22
CA TYR A 98 8.79 -8.96 7.18
C TYR A 98 7.57 -9.64 6.54
N ARG A 99 6.89 -8.95 5.62
CA ARG A 99 5.70 -9.44 4.92
C ARG A 99 6.00 -10.15 3.59
N LYS A 100 7.27 -10.37 3.26
CA LYS A 100 7.74 -10.99 2.00
C LYS A 100 7.19 -10.30 0.73
N ILE A 101 7.08 -8.98 0.77
CA ILE A 101 6.68 -8.14 -0.37
C ILE A 101 7.91 -7.86 -1.22
N SER A 102 7.78 -7.93 -2.55
CA SER A 102 8.89 -7.72 -3.48
C SER A 102 9.39 -6.27 -3.46
N GLU A 103 10.69 -6.08 -3.70
CA GLU A 103 11.30 -4.74 -3.79
C GLU A 103 10.67 -3.91 -4.91
N GLU A 104 10.30 -4.54 -6.02
CA GLU A 104 9.55 -3.90 -7.12
C GLU A 104 8.23 -3.28 -6.61
N THR A 105 7.49 -3.99 -5.75
CA THR A 105 6.23 -3.48 -5.17
C THR A 105 6.49 -2.28 -4.26
N VAL A 106 7.59 -2.28 -3.51
CA VAL A 106 8.02 -1.14 -2.68
C VAL A 106 8.30 0.08 -3.55
N LEU A 107 9.11 -0.08 -4.60
CA LEU A 107 9.49 1.00 -5.51
C LEU A 107 8.27 1.53 -6.29
N HIS A 108 7.37 0.65 -6.75
CA HIS A 108 6.14 1.05 -7.41
C HIS A 108 5.24 1.88 -6.50
N LYS A 109 5.10 1.49 -5.22
CA LYS A 109 4.37 2.29 -4.23
C LYS A 109 5.01 3.67 -4.08
N LEU A 110 6.33 3.74 -3.90
CA LEU A 110 7.04 5.01 -3.75
C LEU A 110 6.86 5.93 -4.96
N LYS A 111 6.82 5.38 -6.18
CA LYS A 111 6.56 6.16 -7.41
C LYS A 111 5.15 6.74 -7.52
N LYS A 112 4.19 6.15 -6.79
CA LYS A 112 2.78 6.61 -6.74
C LYS A 112 2.51 7.59 -5.59
N GLU A 113 3.48 7.84 -4.71
CA GLU A 113 3.31 8.80 -3.62
C GLU A 113 3.15 10.23 -4.16
N LYS A 114 2.56 11.10 -3.34
CA LYS A 114 2.46 12.52 -3.66
C LYS A 114 3.59 13.26 -2.95
N GLU A 115 4.67 13.53 -3.67
CA GLU A 115 5.83 14.25 -3.15
C GLU A 115 6.20 15.50 -3.96
N SER A 116 7.18 16.25 -3.43
CA SER A 116 7.80 17.34 -4.17
C SER A 116 8.65 16.84 -5.33
N THR A 117 8.89 17.74 -6.29
CA THR A 117 9.65 17.46 -7.51
C THR A 117 11.02 16.84 -7.23
N GLU A 118 11.75 17.36 -6.24
CA GLU A 118 13.10 16.90 -5.90
C GLU A 118 13.09 15.44 -5.41
N ILE A 119 12.16 15.10 -4.51
CA ILE A 119 12.02 13.74 -4.01
C ILE A 119 11.55 12.80 -5.12
N ARG A 120 10.63 13.25 -5.98
CA ARG A 120 10.17 12.48 -7.12
C ARG A 120 11.32 12.11 -8.05
N LEU A 121 12.20 13.06 -8.34
CA LEU A 121 13.39 12.82 -9.16
C LEU A 121 14.32 11.80 -8.51
N LEU A 122 14.54 11.87 -7.19
CA LEU A 122 15.35 10.89 -6.46
C LEU A 122 14.74 9.49 -6.52
N ILE A 123 13.42 9.37 -6.33
CA ILE A 123 12.68 8.09 -6.42
C ILE A 123 12.78 7.52 -7.84
N GLN A 124 12.53 8.32 -8.88
CA GLN A 124 12.60 7.90 -10.29
C GLN A 124 14.03 7.53 -10.73
N SER A 125 15.05 8.19 -10.18
CA SER A 125 16.45 7.89 -10.51
C SER A 125 17.00 6.62 -9.88
N SER A 126 16.25 6.02 -8.93
CA SER A 126 16.71 4.91 -8.08
C SER A 126 15.98 3.60 -8.38
N ASP A 127 15.63 3.40 -9.65
CA ASP A 127 14.76 2.33 -10.17
C ASP A 127 15.12 0.88 -9.79
N THR A 128 16.27 0.65 -9.17
CA THR A 128 16.82 -0.68 -8.95
C THR A 128 16.98 -1.07 -7.48
N SER A 129 16.94 -0.14 -6.51
CA SER A 129 17.07 -0.54 -5.11
C SER A 129 16.57 0.49 -4.09
N SER A 130 15.74 0.01 -3.16
CA SER A 130 15.31 0.72 -1.96
C SER A 130 16.47 1.15 -1.06
N LYS A 131 17.57 0.38 -1.02
CA LYS A 131 18.78 0.73 -0.26
C LYS A 131 19.51 1.91 -0.89
N ILE A 132 19.73 1.87 -2.20
CA ILE A 132 20.37 2.97 -2.94
C ILE A 132 19.53 4.24 -2.80
N LEU A 133 18.21 4.12 -2.96
CA LEU A 133 17.28 5.23 -2.75
C LEU A 133 17.40 5.80 -1.33
N THR A 134 17.45 4.94 -0.31
CA THR A 134 17.61 5.37 1.08
C THR A 134 18.88 6.20 1.26
N THR A 135 20.03 5.71 0.79
CA THR A 135 21.31 6.43 0.92
C THR A 135 21.28 7.79 0.22
N ARG A 136 20.72 7.87 -0.99
CA ARG A 136 20.59 9.15 -1.71
C ARG A 136 19.67 10.13 -1.00
N LEU A 137 18.60 9.63 -0.38
CA LEU A 137 17.69 10.45 0.41
C LEU A 137 18.37 10.97 1.67
N GLU A 138 19.15 10.15 2.37
CA GLU A 138 19.95 10.57 3.54
C GLU A 138 20.94 11.68 3.15
N GLU A 139 21.72 11.45 2.08
CA GLU A 139 22.67 12.45 1.56
C GLU A 139 21.98 13.76 1.19
N TRP A 140 20.82 13.70 0.55
CA TRP A 140 20.07 14.89 0.19
C TRP A 140 19.49 15.60 1.43
N GLU A 141 18.95 14.87 2.40
CA GLU A 141 18.41 15.42 3.64
C GLU A 141 19.49 16.12 4.48
N ASP A 142 20.70 15.56 4.53
CA ASP A 142 21.86 16.14 5.21
C ASP A 142 22.32 17.45 4.54
N ASN A 143 22.27 17.52 3.21
CA ASN A 143 22.64 18.70 2.45
C ASN A 143 21.54 19.80 2.41
N PHE A 144 20.28 19.43 2.69
CA PHE A 144 19.13 20.35 2.63
C PHE A 144 18.24 20.28 3.91
N PRO A 145 18.79 20.54 5.11
CA PRO A 145 18.10 20.29 6.39
C PRO A 145 16.87 21.18 6.64
N ASN A 146 16.71 22.28 5.90
CA ASN A 146 15.57 23.19 6.02
C ASN A 146 14.42 22.86 5.06
N TYR A 147 14.63 21.97 4.10
CA TYR A 147 13.60 21.62 3.11
C TYR A 147 12.42 20.88 3.76
N SER A 148 12.70 20.05 4.78
CA SER A 148 11.70 19.33 5.59
C SER A 148 10.71 20.25 6.31
N LYS A 149 11.10 21.49 6.63
CA LYS A 149 10.26 22.48 7.34
C LYS A 149 9.32 23.28 6.43
N THR A 150 9.65 23.39 5.14
CA THR A 150 8.91 24.24 4.19
C THR A 150 7.64 23.63 3.58
N GLN A 151 7.41 22.33 3.76
CA GLN A 151 6.17 21.71 3.28
C GLN A 151 4.96 21.97 4.18
N ASP A 152 5.16 22.44 5.42
CA ASP A 152 4.09 22.79 6.37
C ASP A 152 3.31 24.06 5.98
N THR A 153 3.85 24.91 5.12
CA THR A 153 3.24 26.20 4.76
C THR A 153 2.41 26.19 3.48
N LYS A 154 2.46 25.14 2.66
CA LYS A 154 1.79 25.14 1.33
C LYS A 154 0.46 24.37 1.27
N THR A 155 0.01 23.70 2.32
CA THR A 155 -1.32 23.05 2.36
C THR A 155 -2.43 23.94 2.93
N THR A 156 -2.12 25.16 3.38
CA THR A 156 -3.10 26.12 3.90
C THR A 156 -3.31 27.28 2.93
N GLN A 157 -3.66 27.02 1.67
CA GLN A 157 -4.32 28.01 0.80
C GLN A 157 -4.76 27.36 -0.52
N SER A 158 -5.93 26.71 -0.51
CA SER A 158 -6.88 26.65 -1.65
C SER A 158 -8.13 25.85 -1.27
N SER A 159 -9.10 26.53 -0.69
CA SER A 159 -10.53 26.18 -0.82
C SER A 159 -11.33 27.48 -0.73
N PRO A 160 -11.95 27.94 -1.83
CA PRO A 160 -13.34 28.35 -1.83
C PRO A 160 -14.26 27.13 -1.77
#